data_AF-A0A537ASY4-F1
#
_entry.id   AF-A0A537ASY4-F1
#
_cell.length_a   1.000
_cell.length_b   1.000
_cell.length_c   1.000
_cell.angle_alpha   90.00
_cell.angle_beta   90.00
_cell.angle_gamma   90.00
#
_symmetry.space_group_name_H-M   'P 1'
#
loop_
_entity.id
_entity.type
_entity.pdbx_description
1 polymer ?
#
loop_
_entity_poly.entity_id
_entity_poly.type
_entity_poly.pdbx_seq_one_letter_code
_entity_poly.pdbx_strand_id
1 'polypeptide(L)' 'MRTLYFLIFITLLNHCVFAGMRVSVSLYAIHLHATPFTVGVLMALYALLPMLSAVSMGRLIDRIGAR' A
#
# COMPACT_ATOMS: atom_id res chain seq x y z
N MET A 1 20.37 9.74 13.65
CA MET A 1 19.38 9.07 14.53
C MET A 1 17.98 9.65 14.42
N ARG A 2 17.74 10.97 14.58
CA ARG A 2 16.40 11.57 14.47
C ARG A 2 15.66 11.25 13.15
N THR A 3 16.33 11.38 12.00
CA THR A 3 15.76 11.06 10.68
C THR A 3 15.38 9.58 10.55
N LEU A 4 16.17 8.68 11.15
CA LEU A 4 15.92 7.24 11.12
C LEU A 4 14.64 6.86 11.87
N TYR A 5 14.45 7.40 13.09
CA TYR A 5 13.21 7.21 13.83
C TYR A 5 11.99 7.76 13.10
N PHE A 6 12.15 8.91 12.43
CA PHE A 6 11.08 9.51 11.62
C PHE A 6 10.69 8.63 10.43
N LEU A 7 11.67 8.09 9.69
CA LEU A 7 11.43 7.16 8.58
C LEU A 7 10.77 5.85 9.06
N ILE A 8 11.21 5.31 10.20
CA ILE A 8 10.60 4.12 10.80
C ILE A 8 9.14 4.43 11.16
N PHE A 9 8.87 5.57 11.79
CA PHE A 9 7.52 5.98 12.17
C PHE A 9 6.59 6.11 10.95
N ILE A 10 7.04 6.78 9.88
CA ILE A 10 6.29 6.88 8.63
C ILE A 10 6.05 5.49 8.02
N THR A 11 7.07 4.64 7.99
CA THR A 11 6.97 3.28 7.42
C THR A 11 5.96 2.42 8.20
N LEU A 12 5.95 2.54 9.52
CA LEU A 12 4.99 1.87 10.40
C LEU A 12 3.57 2.37 10.13
N LEU A 13 3.36 3.68 10.08
CA LEU A 13 2.05 4.26 9.75
C LEU A 13 1.55 3.77 8.39
N ASN A 14 2.42 3.78 7.37
CA ASN A 14 2.07 3.29 6.05
C ASN A 14 1.67 1.80 6.07
N HIS A 15 2.39 0.96 6.83
CA HIS A 15 2.03 -0.45 6.99
C HIS A 15 0.70 -0.64 7.72
N CYS A 16 0.44 0.13 8.79
CA CYS A 16 -0.82 0.08 9.52
C CYS A 16 -2.00 0.45 8.62
N VAL A 17 -1.88 1.53 7.85
CA VAL A 17 -2.90 1.96 6.89
C VAL A 17 -3.12 0.90 5.84
N PHE A 18 -2.05 0.35 5.24
CA PHE A 18 -2.18 -0.65 4.19
C PHE A 18 -2.81 -1.96 4.68
N ALA A 19 -2.42 -2.42 5.88
CA ALA A 19 -3.02 -3.58 6.52
C ALA A 19 -4.51 -3.36 6.83
N GLY A 20 -4.85 -2.20 7.41
CA GLY A 20 -6.24 -1.84 7.73
C GLY A 20 -7.11 -1.64 6.50
N MET A 21 -6.57 -1.06 5.44
CA MET A 21 -7.27 -0.80 4.17
C MET A 21 -7.74 -2.09 3.52
N ARG A 22 -6.89 -3.13 3.45
CA ARG A 22 -7.27 -4.42 2.84
C ARG A 22 -8.50 -5.03 3.52
N VAL A 23 -8.54 -5.00 4.85
CA VAL A 23 -9.68 -5.53 5.62
C VAL A 23 -10.91 -4.64 5.45
N SER A 24 -10.75 -3.33 5.65
CA SER A 24 -11.86 -2.37 5.61
C SER A 24 -12.53 -2.33 4.23
N VAL A 25 -11.75 -2.30 3.16
CA VAL A 25 -12.27 -2.25 1.79
C VAL A 25 -12.92 -3.57 1.39
N SER A 26 -12.39 -4.71 1.84
CA SER A 26 -13.03 -6.01 1.62
C SER A 26 -14.40 -6.06 2.28
N LEU A 27 -14.50 -5.68 3.56
CA LEU A 27 -15.76 -5.65 4.30
C LEU A 27 -16.74 -4.65 3.72
N TYR A 28 -16.27 -3.46 3.31
CA TYR A 28 -17.11 -2.45 2.69
C TYR A 28 -17.63 -2.89 1.31
N ALA A 29 -16.81 -3.56 0.51
CA ALA A 29 -17.25 -4.15 -0.75
C ALA A 29 -18.32 -5.22 -0.53
N ILE A 30 -18.15 -6.08 0.47
CA ILE A 30 -19.19 -7.07 0.85
C ILE A 30 -20.47 -6.36 1.33
N HIS A 31 -20.35 -5.28 2.10
CA HIS A 31 -21.49 -4.47 2.54
C HIS A 31 -22.26 -3.85 1.36
N LEU A 32 -21.56 -3.47 0.29
CA LEU A 32 -22.15 -3.03 -0.98
C LEU A 32 -22.66 -4.19 -1.86
N HIS A 33 -22.75 -5.41 -1.32
CA HIS A 33 -23.13 -6.62 -2.04
C HIS A 33 -22.24 -6.96 -3.24
N ALA A 34 -20.97 -6.55 -3.21
CA ALA A 34 -20.01 -6.92 -4.25
C ALA A 34 -19.76 -8.43 -4.24
N THR A 35 -19.52 -8.99 -5.43
CA THR A 35 -19.24 -10.42 -5.57
C THR A 35 -17.84 -10.76 -5.02
N PRO A 36 -17.60 -12.02 -4.59
CA PRO A 36 -16.26 -12.46 -4.17
C PRO A 36 -15.20 -12.26 -5.25
N PHE A 37 -15.58 -12.37 -6.54
CA PHE A 37 -14.69 -12.09 -7.65
C PHE A 37 -14.23 -10.63 -7.66
N THR A 38 -15.15 -9.68 -7.48
CA THR A 38 -14.84 -8.25 -7.40
C THR A 38 -13.88 -7.95 -6.24
N VAL A 39 -14.12 -8.53 -5.06
CA VAL A 39 -13.22 -8.37 -3.90
C VAL A 39 -11.84 -8.97 -4.20
N GLY A 40 -11.79 -10.14 -4.83
CA GLY A 40 -10.54 -10.76 -5.27
C GLY A 40 -9.75 -9.88 -6.24
N VAL A 41 -10.43 -9.25 -7.21
CA VAL A 41 -9.80 -8.30 -8.14
C VAL A 41 -9.28 -7.06 -7.39
N LEU A 42 -10.04 -6.51 -6.45
CA LEU A 42 -9.58 -5.38 -5.62
C LEU A 42 -8.31 -5.76 -4.83
N MET A 43 -8.29 -6.94 -4.22
CA MET A 43 -7.10 -7.43 -3.49
C MET A 43 -5.91 -7.69 -4.42
N ALA A 44 -6.15 -8.22 -5.62
CA ALA A 44 -5.11 -8.39 -6.63
C ALA A 44 -4.52 -7.04 -7.06
N LEU A 45 -5.35 -6.00 -7.25
CA LEU A 45 -4.88 -4.66 -7.59
C LEU A 45 -4.07 -4.01 -6.47
N TYR A 46 -4.41 -4.25 -5.20
CA TYR A 46 -3.58 -3.82 -4.06
C TYR A 46 -2.18 -4.43 -4.10
N ALA A 47 -1.96 -5.60 -4.70
CA ALA A 47 -0.64 -6.17 -4.86
C ALA A 47 0.02 -5.74 -6.18
N LEU A 48 -0.72 -5.81 -7.28
CA LEU A 48 -0.22 -5.61 -8.64
C LEU A 48 0.22 -4.17 -8.89
N LEU A 49 -0.58 -3.17 -8.48
CA LEU A 49 -0.25 -1.77 -8.77
C LEU A 49 1.03 -1.31 -8.04
N PRO A 50 1.22 -1.58 -6.72
CA PRO A 50 2.48 -1.29 -6.07
C PRO A 50 3.66 -2.03 -6.70
N MET A 51 3.49 -3.31 -7.03
CA MET A 51 4.52 -4.12 -7.70
C MET A 51 4.99 -3.48 -9.01
N LEU A 52 4.07 -3.07 -9.88
CA LEU A 52 4.39 -2.41 -11.16
C LEU A 52 5.07 -1.05 -10.95
N SER A 53 4.66 -0.31 -9.92
CA SER A 53 5.22 1.01 -9.61
C SER A 53 6.57 0.95 -8.89
N ALA A 54 6.91 -0.17 -8.24
CA ALA A 54 8.04 -0.28 -7.32
C ALA A 54 9.38 0.09 -7.98
N VAL A 55 9.63 -0.40 -9.21
CA VAL A 55 10.88 -0.13 -9.94
C VAL A 55 10.97 1.34 -10.35
N SER A 56 9.87 1.92 -10.84
CA SER A 56 9.85 3.33 -11.26
C SER A 56 10.03 4.26 -10.06
N MET A 57 9.38 3.96 -8.93
CA MET A 57 9.56 4.72 -7.70
C MET A 57 10.95 4.56 -7.10
N GLY A 58 11.52 3.34 -7.12
CA GLY A 58 12.90 3.10 -6.71
C GLY A 58 13.88 3.97 -7.50
N ARG A 59 13.79 3.94 -8.84
CA ARG A 59 14.63 4.79 -9.71
C ARG A 59 14.42 6.28 -9.49
N LEU A 60 13.19 6.71 -9.18
CA LEU A 60 12.91 8.11 -8.86
C LEU A 60 13.60 8.53 -7.56
N ILE A 61 13.52 7.69 -6.53
CA ILE A 61 14.20 7.91 -5.24
C ILE A 61 15.72 7.97 -5.44
N ASP A 62 16.28 7.05 -6.22
CA ASP A 62 17.71 7.02 -6.53
C ASP A 62 18.19 8.30 -7.22
N ARG A 63 17.35 8.90 -8.09
CA ARG A 63 17.67 10.17 -8.78
C ARG A 63 17.59 11.39 -7.87
N ILE A 64 16.65 11.42 -6.93
CA ILE A 64 16.49 12.54 -5.98
C ILE A 64 17.57 12.49 -4.89
N GLY A 65 18.07 11.29 -4.58
CA GLY A 65 19.04 11.02 -3.53
C GLY A 65 18.37 10.72 -2.19
N ALA A 66 19.00 9.84 -1.39
CA ALA A 66 18.53 9.47 -0.06
C ALA A 66 18.78 10.62 0.93
N ARG A 67 17.80 11.49 1.11
CA ARG A 67 17.87 12.63 2.03
C ARG A 67 16.89 12.51 3.18
#